data_AF-A0A3D1UW31-F1
#
_entry.id   AF-A0A3D1UW31-F1
#
_cell.length_a   1.000
_cell.length_b   1.000
_cell.length_c   1.000
_cell.angle_alpha   90.00
_cell.angle_beta   90.00
_cell.angle_gamma   90.00
#
_symmetry.space_group_name_H-M   'P 1'
#
loop_
_entity.id
_entity.type
_entity.pdbx_description
1 polymer ?
#
loop_
_entity_poly.entity_id
_entity_poly.type
_entity_poly.pdbx_seq_one_letter_code
_entity_poly.pdbx_strand_id
1 'polypeptide(L)'
;MDTKVQKMLSFSLYVLLGIIFAFSVILVLPVYKRYTDMQKNVSDLNVELKNAQNECLTLTREVHDLEHSAAAAEKVAREKYNFCREGEQILIYK
;
A
#
# COMPACT_ATOMS: atom_id res chain seq x y z
N MET A 1 -33.11 -37.96 39.93
CA MET A 1 -33.65 -36.87 39.08
C MET A 1 -34.45 -37.50 37.97
N ASP A 2 -35.66 -37.00 37.72
CA ASP A 2 -36.51 -37.49 36.63
C ASP A 2 -35.80 -37.26 35.28
N THR A 3 -35.76 -38.27 34.42
CA THR A 3 -34.97 -38.26 33.16
C THR A 3 -35.37 -37.13 32.23
N LYS A 4 -36.62 -36.65 32.31
CA LYS A 4 -37.11 -35.46 31.61
C LYS A 4 -36.42 -34.17 32.07
N VAL A 5 -36.20 -34.01 33.37
CA VAL A 5 -35.61 -32.79 33.96
C VAL A 5 -34.13 -32.68 33.58
N GLN A 6 -33.40 -33.81 33.55
CA GLN A 6 -31.99 -33.83 33.14
C GLN A 6 -31.81 -33.48 31.66
N LYS A 7 -32.71 -33.93 30.77
CA LYS A 7 -32.70 -33.56 29.35
C LYS A 7 -33.01 -32.08 29.12
N MET A 8 -33.97 -31.51 29.85
CA MET A 8 -34.27 -30.07 29.79
C MET A 8 -33.12 -29.19 30.28
N LEU A 9 -32.48 -29.57 31.39
CA LEU A 9 -31.29 -28.88 31.89
C LEU A 9 -30.14 -28.94 30.89
N SER A 10 -29.85 -30.13 30.34
CA SER A 10 -28.78 -30.29 29.35
C SER A 10 -29.05 -29.44 28.10
N PHE A 11 -30.28 -29.41 27.61
CA PHE A 11 -30.66 -28.56 26.47
C PHE A 11 -30.44 -27.07 26.76
N SER A 12 -30.89 -26.59 27.93
CA SER A 12 -30.68 -25.19 28.32
C SER A 12 -29.20 -24.81 28.43
N LEU A 13 -28.35 -25.75 28.87
CA LEU A 13 -26.91 -25.56 28.99
C LEU A 13 -26.25 -25.44 27.61
N TYR A 14 -26.65 -26.25 26.63
CA TYR A 14 -26.17 -26.12 25.25
C TYR A 14 -26.62 -24.81 24.58
N VAL A 15 -27.85 -24.35 24.84
CA VAL A 15 -28.32 -23.05 24.35
C VAL A 15 -27.49 -21.91 24.95
N LEU A 16 -27.20 -21.97 26.25
CA LEU A 16 -26.37 -20.97 26.93
C LEU A 16 -24.93 -20.97 26.40
N LEU A 17 -24.34 -22.14 26.15
CA LEU A 17 -23.02 -22.28 25.52
C LEU A 17 -23.00 -21.65 24.12
N GLY A 18 -24.05 -21.90 23.32
CA GLY A 18 -24.21 -21.33 21.99
C GLY A 18 -24.28 -19.80 22.00
N ILE A 19 -24.98 -19.23 22.99
CA ILE A 19 -25.08 -17.76 23.16
C ILE A 19 -23.71 -17.17 23.53
N ILE A 20 -22.98 -17.79 24.45
CA ILE A 20 -21.63 -17.33 24.85
C ILE A 20 -20.68 -17.40 23.66
N PHE A 21 -20.74 -18.47 22.87
CA PHE A 21 -19.92 -18.63 21.68
C PHE A 21 -20.25 -17.56 20.62
N ALA A 22 -21.53 -17.32 20.35
CA ALA A 22 -21.97 -16.27 19.44
C ALA A 22 -21.47 -14.89 19.88
N PHE A 23 -21.58 -14.57 21.17
CA PHE A 23 -21.07 -13.32 21.74
C PHE A 23 -19.56 -13.17 21.55
N SER A 24 -18.80 -14.25 21.79
CA SER A 24 -17.35 -14.27 21.57
C SER A 24 -17.00 -13.98 20.12
N VAL A 25 -17.69 -14.59 19.16
CA VAL A 25 -17.44 -14.37 17.72
C VAL A 25 -17.78 -12.92 17.33
N ILE A 26 -18.91 -12.38 17.80
CA ILE A 26 -19.33 -11.01 17.52
C ILE A 26 -18.29 -9.99 18.01
N LEU A 27 -17.62 -10.24 19.13
CA LEU A 27 -16.58 -9.36 19.66
C LEU A 27 -15.25 -9.47 18.90
N VAL A 28 -14.82 -10.69 18.55
CA VAL A 28 -13.49 -10.93 17.96
C VAL A 28 -13.44 -10.59 16.47
N LEU A 29 -14.50 -10.90 15.72
CA LEU A 29 -14.55 -10.76 14.27
C LEU A 29 -14.34 -9.31 13.75
N PRO A 30 -14.93 -8.24 14.33
CA PRO A 30 -14.67 -6.88 13.87
C PRO A 30 -13.23 -6.42 14.18
N VAL A 31 -12.65 -6.85 15.29
CA VAL A 31 -11.27 -6.54 15.66
C VAL A 31 -10.31 -7.22 14.69
N TYR A 32 -10.56 -8.49 14.36
CA TYR A 32 -9.76 -9.23 13.39
C TYR A 32 -9.79 -8.57 12.01
N LYS A 33 -10.98 -8.17 11.52
CA LYS A 33 -11.11 -7.44 10.25
C LYS A 33 -10.32 -6.13 10.25
N ARG A 34 -10.47 -5.32 11.30
CA ARG A 34 -9.71 -4.07 11.45
C ARG A 34 -8.20 -4.29 11.41
N TYR A 35 -7.73 -5.34 12.08
CA TYR A 35 -6.31 -5.67 12.08
C TYR A 35 -5.81 -6.04 10.69
N THR A 36 -6.55 -6.89 9.95
CA THR A 36 -6.18 -7.27 8.58
C THR A 36 -6.19 -6.08 7.62
N ASP A 37 -7.15 -5.16 7.78
CA ASP A 37 -7.22 -3.96 6.94
C ASP A 37 -6.07 -2.99 7.25
N MET A 38 -5.75 -2.80 8.54
CA MET A 38 -4.56 -2.04 8.95
C MET A 38 -3.27 -2.64 8.39
N GLN A 39 -3.13 -3.97 8.43
CA GLN A 39 -1.95 -4.65 7.91
C GLN A 39 -1.79 -4.41 6.40
N LYS A 40 -2.89 -4.43 5.64
CA LYS A 40 -2.88 -4.08 4.21
C LYS A 40 -2.47 -2.62 4.00
N ASN A 41 -3.09 -1.69 4.72
CA ASN A 41 -2.75 -0.26 4.61
C ASN A 41 -1.26 0.00 4.90
N VAL A 42 -0.71 -0.64 5.93
CA VAL A 42 0.71 -0.53 6.26
C VAL A 42 1.58 -1.10 5.14
N SER A 43 1.20 -2.22 4.55
CA SER A 43 1.90 -2.80 3.40
C SER A 43 1.89 -1.83 2.21
N ASP A 44 0.71 -1.29 1.87
CA ASP A 44 0.54 -0.39 0.73
C ASP A 44 1.33 0.92 0.93
N LEU A 45 1.26 1.52 2.12
CA LEU A 45 2.05 2.71 2.47
C LEU A 45 3.55 2.45 2.40
N ASN A 46 4.02 1.26 2.79
CA ASN A 46 5.44 0.93 2.68
C ASN A 46 5.89 0.81 1.21
N VAL A 47 5.03 0.27 0.34
CA VAL A 47 5.31 0.22 -1.10
C VAL A 47 5.36 1.63 -1.67
N GLU A 48 4.40 2.49 -1.33
CA GLU A 48 4.36 3.88 -1.76
C GLU A 48 5.61 4.66 -1.30
N LEU A 49 5.97 4.52 -0.02
CA LEU A 49 7.16 5.14 0.55
C LEU A 49 8.44 4.69 -0.18
N LYS A 50 8.56 3.40 -0.48
CA LYS A 50 9.71 2.86 -1.21
C LYS A 50 9.76 3.40 -2.64
N ASN A 51 8.62 3.53 -3.31
CA ASN A 51 8.54 4.10 -4.65
C ASN A 51 8.96 5.57 -4.65
N ALA A 52 8.44 6.37 -3.71
CA ALA A 52 8.81 7.77 -3.56
C ALA A 52 10.30 7.95 -3.23
N GLN A 53 10.87 7.11 -2.37
CA GLN A 53 12.30 7.13 -2.08
C GLN A 53 13.14 6.81 -3.31
N ASN A 54 12.75 5.81 -4.09
CA ASN A 54 13.44 5.47 -5.34
C ASN A 54 13.38 6.62 -6.34
N GLU A 55 12.20 7.25 -6.48
CA GLU A 55 12.02 8.42 -7.33
C GLU A 55 12.92 9.59 -6.89
N CYS A 56 12.93 9.91 -5.59
CA CYS A 56 13.83 10.94 -5.04
C CYS A 56 15.31 10.62 -5.33
N LEU A 57 15.73 9.36 -5.19
CA LEU A 57 17.10 8.96 -5.51
C LEU A 57 17.41 9.12 -7.00
N THR A 58 16.48 8.76 -7.88
CA THR A 58 16.65 8.96 -9.33
C THR A 58 16.75 10.44 -9.69
N LEU A 59 15.83 11.27 -9.19
CA LEU A 59 15.84 12.71 -9.46
C LEU A 59 17.10 13.37 -8.89
N THR A 60 17.53 12.97 -7.70
CA THR A 60 18.76 13.51 -7.09
C THR A 60 19.99 13.18 -7.96
N ARG A 61 20.05 11.98 -8.54
CA ARG A 61 21.12 11.62 -9.49
C ARG A 61 21.04 12.43 -10.77
N GLU A 62 19.85 12.59 -11.34
CA GLU A 62 19.66 13.41 -12.55
C GLU A 62 20.08 14.87 -12.31
N VAL A 63 19.69 15.46 -11.17
CA VAL A 63 20.12 16.82 -10.79
C VAL A 63 21.63 16.87 -10.60
N HIS A 64 22.23 15.90 -9.91
CA HIS A 64 23.66 15.85 -9.74
C HIS A 64 24.41 15.77 -11.08
N ASP A 65 23.93 14.91 -12.00
CA ASP A 65 24.50 14.76 -13.33
C ASP A 65 24.33 16.05 -14.15
N LEU A 66 23.19 16.75 -14.03
CA LEU A 66 22.97 18.06 -14.66
C LEU A 66 23.91 19.15 -14.14
N GLU A 67 24.20 19.14 -12.83
CA GLU A 67 25.10 20.10 -12.20
C GLU A 67 26.57 19.87 -12.59
N HIS A 68 26.98 18.60 -12.72
CA HIS A 68 28.40 18.24 -12.86
C HIS A 68 28.80 17.82 -14.27
N SER A 69 27.84 17.58 -15.18
CA SER A 69 28.09 17.17 -16.57
C SER A 69 27.43 18.12 -17.57
N ALA A 70 28.26 18.85 -18.32
CA ALA A 70 27.81 19.71 -19.41
C ALA A 70 27.05 18.93 -20.50
N ALA A 71 27.43 17.66 -20.75
CA ALA A 71 26.77 16.82 -21.74
C ALA A 71 25.35 16.40 -21.30
N ALA A 72 25.15 16.15 -20.00
CA ALA A 72 23.83 15.86 -19.45
C ALA A 72 22.90 17.09 -19.52
N ALA A 73 23.43 18.26 -19.18
CA ALA A 73 22.72 19.53 -19.31
C ALA A 73 22.34 19.84 -20.77
N GLU A 74 23.26 19.65 -21.70
CA GLU A 74 23.01 19.86 -23.13
C GLU A 74 21.97 18.89 -23.70
N LYS A 75 22.00 17.62 -23.28
CA LYS A 75 20.99 16.62 -23.67
C LYS A 75 19.60 17.05 -23.23
N VAL A 76 19.43 17.46 -21.97
CA VAL A 76 18.13 17.92 -21.45
C VAL A 76 17.69 19.21 -22.13
N ALA A 77 18.60 20.15 -22.40
CA ALA A 77 18.31 21.37 -23.14
C ALA A 77 17.79 21.08 -24.56
N ARG A 78 18.41 20.14 -25.27
CA ARG A 78 17.98 19.72 -26.61
C ARG A 78 16.66 18.97 -26.60
N GLU A 79 16.49 17.99 -25.71
CA GLU A 79 15.31 17.12 -25.68
C GLU A 79 14.06 17.81 -25.09
N LYS A 80 14.20 18.58 -24.00
CA LYS A 80 13.05 19.20 -23.32
C LYS A 80 12.76 20.62 -23.78
N TYR A 81 13.78 21.36 -24.23
CA TYR A 81 13.66 22.78 -24.54
C TYR A 81 13.92 23.12 -26.02
N ASN A 82 14.13 22.11 -26.88
CA ASN A 82 14.44 22.28 -28.31
C ASN A 82 15.60 23.26 -28.55
N PHE A 83 16.60 23.24 -27.67
CA PHE A 83 17.75 24.12 -27.80
C PHE A 83 18.57 23.76 -29.06
N CYS A 84 18.57 24.66 -30.04
CA CYS A 84 19.38 24.57 -31.27
C CYS A 84 20.52 25.58 -31.19
N ARG A 85 21.74 25.19 -31.59
CA ARG A 85 22.82 26.15 -31.83
C ARG A 85 22.58 26.88 -33.16
N GLU A 86 23.17 28.07 -33.33
CA GLU A 86 23.07 28.81 -34.60
C GLU A 86 23.57 27.96 -35.77
N GLY A 87 22.70 27.73 -36.76
CA GLY A 87 22.97 26.89 -37.93
C GLY A 87 22.61 25.40 -37.79
N GLU A 88 22.12 24.94 -36.64
CA GLU A 88 21.63 23.56 -36.43
C GLU A 88 20.12 23.45 -36.71
N GLN A 89 19.67 22.36 -37.35
CA GLN A 89 18.25 22.04 -37.53
C GLN A 89 17.91 20.71 -36.82
N ILE A 90 17.06 20.75 -35.80
CA ILE A 90 16.61 19.57 -35.06
C ILE A 90 15.41 18.93 -35.79
N LEU A 91 15.54 17.66 -36.15
CA LEU A 91 14.48 16.86 -36.77
C LEU A 91 13.82 15.97 -35.70
N ILE A 92 12.59 16.29 -35.32
CA ILE A 92 11.79 15.48 -34.40
C ILE A 92 10.90 14.56 -35.24
N TYR A 93 11.20 13.27 -35.26
CA TYR A 93 10.32 12.26 -35.85
C TYR A 93 9.25 11.86 -34.84
N LYS A 94 7.99 11.83 -35.29
CA LYS A 94 6.81 11.57 -34.46
C LYS A 94 6.26 10.18 -34.70
#